data_AF-A0A954TYG1-F1
#
_entry.id   AF-A0A954TYG1-F1
#
_cell.length_a   1.000
_cell.length_b   1.000
_cell.length_c   1.000
_cell.angle_alpha   90.00
_cell.angle_beta   90.00
_cell.angle_gamma   90.00
#
_symmetry.space_group_name_H-M   'P 1'
#
loop_
_entity.id
_entity.type
_entity.pdbx_description
1 polymer ?
#
loop_
_entity_poly.entity_id
_entity_poly.type
_entity_poly.pdbx_seq_one_letter_code
_entity_poly.pdbx_strand_id
1 'polypeptide(L)'
;MTDSLLQQRLDRQRFANGYELVNGVAMHEENGERFQIPHVVLKKHVNVGHFVELRIDSPRFSVHEDAPLKCTCPTCNGEASKPILRHDHPATLVKLPDQQVPSRGWGEDFWVQIVEREGNYFAAHVDNPLYEARLHGLQERDVIVFHADHILAIHPTHREELVLGMDANDLKTLATWLASQRP
;
A
#
# COMPACT_ATOMS: atom_id res chain seq x y z
N MET A 1 8.64 23.63 -14.64
CA MET A 1 7.71 23.39 -13.52
C MET A 1 8.56 22.89 -12.38
N THR A 2 8.52 23.53 -11.22
CA THR A 2 9.30 23.13 -10.04
C THR A 2 8.65 21.89 -9.44
N ASP A 3 9.42 20.83 -9.20
CA ASP A 3 8.92 19.63 -8.53
C ASP A 3 8.32 20.00 -7.17
N SER A 4 7.21 19.35 -6.80
CA SER A 4 6.55 19.62 -5.53
C SER A 4 7.46 19.26 -4.35
N LEU A 5 7.23 19.86 -3.17
CA LEU A 5 8.06 19.58 -2.00
C LEU A 5 7.97 18.10 -1.60
N LEU A 6 6.78 17.51 -1.70
CA LEU A 6 6.57 16.09 -1.43
C LEU A 6 7.28 15.19 -2.45
N GLN A 7 7.28 15.54 -3.73
CA GLN A 7 8.05 14.79 -4.73
C GLN A 7 9.55 14.77 -4.38
N GLN A 8 10.13 15.93 -4.05
CA GLN A 8 11.54 16.01 -3.66
C GLN A 8 11.84 15.22 -2.38
N ARG A 9 10.90 15.17 -1.43
CA ARG A 9 11.02 14.35 -0.21
C ARG A 9 10.96 12.87 -0.54
N LEU A 10 10.05 12.43 -1.41
CA LEU A 10 9.97 11.06 -1.88
C LEU A 10 11.28 10.62 -2.53
N ASP A 11 11.84 11.45 -3.41
CA ASP A 11 13.10 11.15 -4.11
C ASP A 11 14.30 10.96 -3.19
N ARG A 12 14.26 11.53 -1.98
CA ARG A 12 15.30 11.43 -0.95
C ARG A 12 15.01 10.38 0.13
N GLN A 13 13.76 9.96 0.27
CA GLN A 13 13.35 8.96 1.26
C GLN A 13 14.03 7.62 0.94
N ARG A 14 14.66 7.01 1.95
CA ARG A 14 15.29 5.70 1.84
C ARG A 14 14.93 4.86 3.05
N PHE A 15 14.71 3.57 2.83
CA PHE A 15 14.51 2.61 3.90
C PHE A 15 15.76 1.75 4.08
N ALA A 16 15.89 1.14 5.25
CA ALA A 16 17.02 0.27 5.54
C ALA A 16 16.96 -1.00 4.67
N ASN A 17 18.11 -1.67 4.53
CA ASN A 17 18.24 -2.98 3.88
C ASN A 17 17.63 -3.11 2.47
N GLY A 18 17.60 -2.01 1.72
CA GLY A 18 17.12 -2.00 0.33
C GLY A 18 15.62 -2.22 0.20
N TYR A 19 14.86 -1.97 1.27
CA TYR A 19 13.40 -1.93 1.19
C TYR A 19 12.93 -0.72 0.38
N GLU A 20 11.84 -0.90 -0.35
CA GLU A 20 11.21 0.12 -1.16
C GLU A 20 9.68 0.00 -1.06
N LEU A 21 8.98 1.12 -1.27
CA LEU A 21 7.53 1.10 -1.40
C LEU A 21 7.14 0.40 -2.69
N VAL A 22 6.15 -0.47 -2.61
CA VAL A 22 5.63 -1.20 -3.77
C VAL A 22 4.77 -0.28 -4.62
N ASN A 23 5.07 -0.21 -5.92
CA ASN A 23 4.20 0.45 -6.89
C ASN A 23 3.02 -0.49 -7.21
N GLY A 24 1.84 -0.16 -6.68
CA GLY A 24 0.64 -0.96 -6.86
C GLY A 24 0.14 -1.01 -8.31
N VAL A 25 0.36 0.06 -9.09
CA VAL A 25 -0.02 0.09 -10.51
C VAL A 25 0.83 -0.90 -11.30
N ALA A 26 2.15 -0.85 -11.16
CA ALA A 26 3.05 -1.80 -11.81
C ALA A 26 2.74 -3.25 -11.39
N MET A 27 2.52 -3.49 -10.08
CA MET A 27 2.14 -4.82 -9.59
C MET A 27 0.80 -5.31 -10.17
N HIS A 28 -0.19 -4.42 -10.32
CA HIS A 28 -1.46 -4.76 -10.94
C HIS A 28 -1.31 -5.07 -12.44
N GLU A 29 -0.50 -4.29 -13.17
CA GLU A 29 -0.21 -4.55 -14.59
C GLU A 29 0.45 -5.92 -14.79
N GLU A 30 1.37 -6.29 -13.90
CA GLU A 30 2.08 -7.59 -13.97
C GLU A 30 1.19 -8.79 -13.56
N ASN A 31 0.31 -8.61 -12.57
CA ASN A 31 -0.39 -9.73 -11.92
C ASN A 31 -1.91 -9.76 -12.19
N GLY A 32 -2.45 -8.73 -12.81
CA GLY A 32 -3.85 -8.57 -13.16
C GLY A 32 -4.78 -8.80 -11.96
N GLU A 33 -5.74 -9.70 -12.13
CA GLU A 33 -6.78 -9.94 -11.11
C GLU A 33 -6.24 -10.49 -9.78
N ARG A 34 -5.02 -11.00 -9.77
CA ARG A 34 -4.35 -11.53 -8.57
C ARG A 34 -3.87 -10.42 -7.63
N PHE A 35 -3.73 -9.19 -8.13
CA PHE A 35 -3.30 -8.04 -7.36
C PHE A 35 -4.21 -6.85 -7.65
N GLN A 36 -5.31 -6.70 -6.91
CA GLN A 36 -6.29 -5.65 -7.15
C GLN A 36 -5.90 -4.37 -6.40
N ILE A 37 -6.11 -3.22 -7.04
CA ILE A 37 -5.87 -1.89 -6.45
C ILE A 37 -7.10 -0.99 -6.62
N PRO A 38 -7.26 0.06 -5.80
CA PRO A 38 -8.31 1.05 -5.97
C PRO A 38 -8.24 1.70 -7.36
N HIS A 39 -9.39 1.80 -8.00
CA HIS A 39 -9.51 2.52 -9.27
C HIS A 39 -9.03 3.96 -9.13
N VAL A 40 -8.41 4.51 -10.18
CA VAL A 40 -7.84 5.87 -10.18
C VAL A 40 -8.84 6.96 -9.75
N VAL A 41 -10.13 6.78 -10.06
CA VAL A 41 -11.20 7.70 -9.65
C VAL A 41 -11.34 7.77 -8.13
N LEU A 42 -11.14 6.65 -7.41
CA LEU A 42 -11.18 6.63 -5.95
C LEU A 42 -9.93 7.31 -5.38
N LYS A 43 -8.75 7.03 -5.95
CA LYS A 43 -7.48 7.64 -5.56
C LYS A 43 -7.48 9.16 -5.70
N LYS A 44 -8.19 9.71 -6.71
CA LYS A 44 -8.37 11.16 -6.91
C LYS A 44 -8.94 11.87 -5.68
N HIS A 45 -9.85 11.19 -4.97
CA HIS A 45 -10.62 11.75 -3.84
C HIS A 45 -10.00 11.45 -2.46
N VAL A 46 -8.91 10.69 -2.41
CA VAL A 46 -8.15 10.45 -1.17
C VAL A 46 -7.60 11.77 -0.64
N ASN A 47 -7.83 12.08 0.64
CA ASN A 47 -7.49 13.39 1.22
C ASN A 47 -6.82 13.28 2.60
N VAL A 48 -6.38 14.42 3.13
CA VAL A 48 -5.87 14.53 4.50
C VAL A 48 -6.91 13.99 5.50
N GLY A 49 -6.44 13.17 6.44
CA GLY A 49 -7.25 12.45 7.42
C GLY A 49 -7.67 11.05 6.96
N HIS A 50 -7.55 10.71 5.67
CA HIS A 50 -7.89 9.39 5.17
C HIS A 50 -6.78 8.36 5.48
N PHE A 51 -7.21 7.13 5.70
CA PHE A 51 -6.34 5.98 5.85
C PHE A 51 -6.19 5.22 4.52
N VAL A 52 -4.95 4.92 4.14
CA VAL A 52 -4.61 4.13 2.96
C VAL A 52 -3.61 3.03 3.29
N GLU A 53 -3.69 1.92 2.59
CA GLU A 53 -2.76 0.81 2.73
C GLU A 53 -1.59 1.02 1.77
N LEU A 54 -0.38 0.85 2.31
CA LEU A 54 0.87 0.78 1.56
C LEU A 54 1.51 -0.58 1.82
N ARG A 55 2.45 -0.96 0.95
CA ARG A 55 3.33 -2.10 1.15
C ARG A 55 4.77 -1.67 0.99
N ILE A 56 5.63 -2.20 1.86
CA ILE A 56 7.07 -2.08 1.74
C ILE A 56 7.66 -3.47 1.55
N ASP A 57 8.57 -3.63 0.59
CA ASP A 57 9.16 -4.92 0.24
C ASP A 57 10.66 -4.77 -0.04
N SER A 58 11.40 -5.88 -0.01
CA SER A 58 12.83 -5.89 -0.31
C SER A 58 13.19 -7.04 -1.24
N PRO A 59 13.90 -6.77 -2.35
CA PRO A 59 14.39 -7.83 -3.23
C PRO A 59 15.52 -8.65 -2.59
N ARG A 60 16.01 -8.31 -1.39
CA ARG A 60 17.11 -9.02 -0.72
C ARG A 60 16.68 -10.25 0.06
N PHE A 61 15.46 -10.28 0.57
CA PHE A 61 15.01 -11.30 1.52
C PHE A 61 14.07 -12.35 0.92
N SER A 62 14.02 -12.36 -0.40
CA SER A 62 13.43 -13.43 -1.20
C SER A 62 14.17 -14.74 -0.94
N VAL A 63 13.56 -15.58 -0.09
CA VAL A 63 13.81 -17.00 0.17
C VAL A 63 15.17 -17.44 0.74
N HIS A 64 15.11 -18.11 1.89
CA HIS A 64 16.17 -19.03 2.34
C HIS A 64 16.37 -20.14 1.29
N GLU A 65 17.58 -20.70 1.15
CA GLU A 65 17.87 -21.77 0.16
C GLU A 65 16.91 -22.98 0.27
N ASP A 66 16.41 -23.24 1.47
CA ASP A 66 15.47 -24.34 1.77
C ASP A 66 13.99 -23.97 1.59
N ALA A 67 13.69 -22.73 1.21
CA ALA A 67 12.30 -22.31 1.05
C ALA A 67 11.67 -22.99 -0.17
N PRO A 68 10.40 -23.41 -0.09
CA PRO A 68 9.71 -24.04 -1.21
C PRO A 68 9.82 -23.18 -2.46
N LEU A 69 10.08 -23.74 -3.65
CA LEU A 69 10.14 -22.95 -4.90
C LEU A 69 8.83 -22.21 -5.20
N LYS A 70 7.70 -22.73 -4.71
CA LYS A 70 6.36 -22.14 -4.86
C LYS A 70 5.69 -21.96 -3.51
N CYS A 71 5.03 -20.83 -3.36
CA CYS A 71 4.12 -20.52 -2.28
C CYS A 71 2.94 -21.52 -2.31
N THR A 72 2.68 -22.17 -1.18
CA THR A 72 1.64 -23.20 -1.05
C THR A 72 0.27 -22.63 -0.69
N CYS A 73 0.14 -21.30 -0.58
CA CYS A 73 -1.14 -20.70 -0.26
C CYS A 73 -2.09 -20.80 -1.48
N PRO A 74 -3.39 -21.05 -1.24
CA PRO A 74 -4.37 -21.22 -2.32
C PRO A 74 -4.59 -19.95 -3.15
N THR A 75 -4.10 -18.81 -2.66
CA THR A 75 -4.30 -17.49 -3.25
C THR A 75 -3.20 -17.11 -4.25
N CYS A 76 -1.94 -17.46 -3.96
CA CYS A 76 -0.81 -16.99 -4.73
C CYS A 76 -0.32 -18.05 -5.73
N ASN A 77 -0.08 -19.29 -5.26
CA ASN A 77 0.58 -20.37 -6.03
C ASN A 77 1.80 -19.88 -6.87
N GLY A 78 2.41 -18.78 -6.43
CA GLY A 78 3.46 -18.04 -7.12
C GLY A 78 4.84 -18.48 -6.63
N GLU A 79 5.89 -17.88 -7.18
CA GLU A 79 7.25 -18.14 -6.70
C GLU A 79 7.36 -17.72 -5.23
N ALA A 80 7.88 -18.60 -4.37
CA ALA A 80 7.99 -18.25 -2.94
C ALA A 80 9.03 -17.16 -2.67
N SER A 81 9.91 -16.89 -3.66
CA SER A 81 10.84 -15.76 -3.68
C SER A 81 10.12 -14.41 -3.76
N LYS A 82 8.91 -14.37 -4.33
CA LYS A 82 8.10 -13.15 -4.49
C LYS A 82 6.63 -13.50 -4.24
N PRO A 83 6.25 -13.89 -3.02
CA PRO A 83 4.88 -14.27 -2.76
C PRO A 83 4.01 -13.02 -2.93
N ILE A 84 2.97 -13.11 -3.77
CA ILE A 84 1.91 -12.11 -3.76
C ILE A 84 1.16 -12.32 -2.45
N LEU A 85 1.51 -11.55 -1.42
CA LEU A 85 0.78 -11.59 -0.17
C LEU A 85 -0.54 -10.86 -0.40
N ARG A 86 -1.62 -11.63 -0.55
CA ARG A 86 -2.99 -11.12 -0.57
C ARG A 86 -3.53 -11.30 0.84
N HIS A 87 -3.41 -10.28 1.68
CA HIS A 87 -4.06 -10.27 2.99
C HIS A 87 -5.50 -9.72 2.83
N ASP A 88 -6.42 -10.16 3.69
CA ASP A 88 -7.80 -9.64 3.75
C ASP A 88 -7.86 -8.21 4.35
N HIS A 89 -6.91 -7.35 3.99
CA HIS A 89 -6.54 -6.06 4.60
C HIS A 89 -5.61 -6.17 5.84
N PRO A 90 -4.78 -5.15 6.13
CA PRO A 90 -3.90 -5.08 7.29
C PRO A 90 -4.73 -4.94 8.55
N ALA A 91 -4.18 -5.45 9.65
CA ALA A 91 -4.99 -5.91 10.77
C ALA A 91 -5.81 -4.84 11.50
N THR A 92 -5.48 -3.54 11.56
CA THR A 92 -6.26 -2.65 12.47
C THR A 92 -5.91 -1.15 12.48
N LEU A 93 -6.94 -0.34 12.84
CA LEU A 93 -6.99 1.08 13.26
C LEU A 93 -6.94 1.27 14.82
N VAL A 94 -6.29 0.36 15.53
CA VAL A 94 -6.30 0.20 16.99
C VAL A 94 -4.93 -0.29 17.45
N LYS A 95 -4.50 0.16 18.64
CA LYS A 95 -3.20 -0.21 19.21
C LYS A 95 -3.10 -1.72 19.44
N LEU A 96 -2.21 -2.35 18.69
CA LEU A 96 -1.85 -3.75 18.88
C LEU A 96 -0.96 -3.91 20.13
N PRO A 97 -1.07 -5.04 20.86
CA PRO A 97 -0.08 -5.39 21.88
C PRO A 97 1.29 -5.61 21.23
N ASP A 98 2.37 -5.44 22.00
CA ASP A 98 3.74 -5.66 21.51
C ASP A 98 3.91 -7.08 20.93
N GLN A 99 4.41 -7.16 19.71
CA GLN A 99 4.43 -8.41 18.96
C GLN A 99 5.86 -8.96 18.88
N GLN A 100 6.09 -10.15 19.46
CA GLN A 100 7.36 -10.89 19.36
C GLN A 100 7.31 -11.95 18.25
N VAL A 101 7.06 -11.52 17.02
CA VAL A 101 7.10 -12.40 15.84
C VAL A 101 8.42 -12.20 15.10
N PRO A 102 9.07 -13.27 14.62
CA PRO A 102 10.33 -13.15 13.88
C PRO A 102 10.08 -12.50 12.52
N SER A 103 10.86 -11.47 12.19
CA SER A 103 10.86 -10.85 10.87
C SER A 103 11.38 -11.84 9.83
N ARG A 104 10.67 -12.01 8.71
CA ARG A 104 10.98 -13.02 7.68
C ARG A 104 11.49 -12.41 6.38
N GLY A 105 11.39 -11.09 6.25
CA GLY A 105 11.86 -10.32 5.12
C GLY A 105 10.95 -10.46 3.89
N TRP A 106 9.65 -10.68 4.09
CA TRP A 106 8.71 -10.86 2.98
C TRP A 106 8.03 -9.55 2.57
N GLY A 107 8.42 -8.44 3.19
CA GLY A 107 7.67 -7.22 3.14
C GLY A 107 6.41 -7.28 4.01
N GLU A 108 5.83 -6.12 4.26
CA GLU A 108 4.59 -6.02 5.02
C GLU A 108 3.68 -4.93 4.47
N ASP A 109 2.38 -5.18 4.60
CA ASP A 109 1.32 -4.24 4.26
C ASP A 109 0.90 -3.51 5.56
N PHE A 110 0.67 -2.20 5.49
CA PHE A 110 0.36 -1.40 6.66
C PHE A 110 -0.51 -0.19 6.32
N TRP A 111 -1.25 0.28 7.32
CA TRP A 111 -2.07 1.49 7.20
C TRP A 111 -1.24 2.73 7.51
N VAL A 112 -1.54 3.81 6.77
CA VAL A 112 -1.03 5.14 7.06
C VAL A 112 -2.16 6.16 7.04
N GLN A 113 -2.10 7.15 7.94
CA GLN A 113 -3.02 8.29 7.95
C GLN A 113 -2.42 9.48 7.23
N ILE A 114 -3.08 9.95 6.17
CA ILE A 114 -2.58 11.08 5.37
C ILE A 114 -2.65 12.38 6.18
N VAL A 115 -1.52 13.10 6.23
CA VAL A 115 -1.40 14.40 6.90
C VAL A 115 -1.12 15.55 5.94
N GLU A 116 -0.61 15.24 4.74
CA GLU A 116 -0.27 16.23 3.72
C GLU A 116 -0.55 15.66 2.33
N ARG A 117 -1.02 16.51 1.41
CA ARG A 117 -1.26 16.15 0.01
C ARG A 117 -0.83 17.30 -0.91
N GLU A 118 -0.04 16.97 -1.93
CA GLU A 118 0.31 17.85 -3.04
C GLU A 118 0.06 17.12 -4.37
N GLY A 119 -1.10 17.35 -4.99
CA GLY A 119 -1.50 16.64 -6.20
C GLY A 119 -1.64 15.14 -5.97
N ASN A 120 -0.72 14.35 -6.54
CA ASN A 120 -0.65 12.89 -6.40
C ASN A 120 0.41 12.42 -5.40
N TYR A 121 1.07 13.33 -4.69
CA TYR A 121 2.03 13.02 -3.65
C TYR A 121 1.41 13.24 -2.28
N PHE A 122 1.74 12.38 -1.33
CA PHE A 122 1.18 12.36 0.01
C PHE A 122 2.28 12.21 1.05
N ALA A 123 2.11 12.82 2.21
CA ALA A 123 2.80 12.42 3.43
C ALA A 123 1.78 11.87 4.44
N ALA A 124 2.15 10.81 5.14
CA ALA A 124 1.27 10.14 6.08
C ALA A 124 2.03 9.59 7.29
N HIS A 125 1.33 9.45 8.42
CA HIS A 125 1.85 8.75 9.59
C HIS A 125 1.53 7.26 9.51
N VAL A 126 2.50 6.42 9.88
CA VAL A 126 2.26 4.99 10.08
C VAL A 126 1.32 4.78 11.27
N ASP A 127 0.23 4.04 11.06
CA ASP A 127 -0.86 3.90 12.03
C ASP A 127 -0.59 2.85 13.13
N ASN A 128 0.26 1.87 12.85
CA ASN A 128 0.50 0.74 13.75
C ASN A 128 1.99 0.36 13.86
N PRO A 129 2.41 -0.31 14.95
CA PRO A 129 3.70 -0.99 14.99
C PRO A 129 3.83 -2.01 13.86
N LEU A 130 5.03 -2.07 13.26
CA LEU A 130 5.35 -2.91 12.10
C LEU A 130 6.22 -4.11 12.52
N TYR A 131 5.95 -5.27 11.94
CA TYR A 131 6.59 -6.54 12.33
C TYR A 131 8.04 -6.63 11.86
N GLU A 132 8.33 -6.06 10.69
CA GLU A 132 9.64 -6.02 10.06
C GLU A 132 10.32 -4.67 10.26
N ALA A 133 9.85 -3.85 11.22
CA ALA A 133 10.40 -2.53 11.56
C ALA A 133 11.93 -2.52 11.71
N ARG A 134 12.52 -3.60 12.24
CA ARG A 134 13.98 -3.73 12.39
C ARG A 134 14.71 -3.93 11.06
N LEU A 135 14.03 -4.45 10.04
CA LEU A 135 14.58 -4.71 8.71
C LEU A 135 14.49 -3.49 7.81
N HIS A 136 13.38 -2.74 7.81
CA HIS A 136 13.22 -1.56 6.94
C HIS A 136 13.37 -0.22 7.65
N GLY A 137 13.37 -0.21 8.99
CA GLY A 137 13.62 0.98 9.81
C GLY A 137 12.41 1.90 10.01
N LEU A 138 11.22 1.51 9.57
CA LEU A 138 9.99 2.29 9.72
C LEU A 138 9.27 1.90 11.01
N GLN A 139 8.86 2.89 11.80
CA GLN A 139 8.19 2.75 13.09
C GLN A 139 6.78 3.32 13.06
N GLU A 140 5.97 2.98 14.08
CA GLU A 140 4.69 3.65 14.33
C GLU A 140 4.92 5.17 14.38
N ARG A 141 4.00 5.94 13.77
CA ARG A 141 4.00 7.42 13.69
C ARG A 141 5.10 8.05 12.84
N ASP A 142 6.03 7.28 12.30
CA ASP A 142 6.96 7.83 11.32
C ASP A 142 6.20 8.44 10.15
N VAL A 143 6.74 9.52 9.59
CA VAL A 143 6.18 10.15 8.41
C VAL A 143 6.78 9.51 7.18
N ILE A 144 5.93 8.91 6.36
CA ILE A 144 6.28 8.35 5.06
C ILE A 144 5.70 9.22 3.95
N VAL A 145 6.49 9.44 2.90
CA VAL A 145 6.06 10.13 1.67
C VAL A 145 5.88 9.10 0.56
N PHE A 146 4.84 9.26 -0.25
CA PHE A 146 4.52 8.33 -1.35
C PHE A 146 3.72 9.01 -2.46
N HIS A 147 3.80 8.43 -3.67
CA HIS A 147 2.92 8.76 -4.81
C HIS A 147 1.64 7.92 -4.77
N ALA A 148 0.55 8.40 -5.40
CA ALA A 148 -0.74 7.72 -5.51
C ALA A 148 -0.67 6.28 -6.04
N ASP A 149 0.35 5.96 -6.84
CA ASP A 149 0.55 4.62 -7.39
C ASP A 149 0.88 3.59 -6.32
N HIS A 150 1.44 4.01 -5.18
CA HIS A 150 1.73 3.13 -4.04
C HIS A 150 0.50 2.80 -3.19
N ILE A 151 -0.63 3.46 -3.40
CA ILE A 151 -1.88 3.17 -2.67
C ILE A 151 -2.42 1.82 -3.12
N LEU A 152 -2.45 0.86 -2.21
CA LEU A 152 -2.93 -0.50 -2.44
C LEU A 152 -4.38 -0.72 -2.00
N ALA A 153 -4.83 0.02 -0.99
CA ALA A 153 -6.23 0.06 -0.57
C ALA A 153 -6.58 1.42 0.05
N ILE A 154 -7.86 1.75 0.08
CA ILE A 154 -8.39 2.90 0.84
C ILE A 154 -9.28 2.34 1.94
N HIS A 155 -9.09 2.82 3.15
CA HIS A 155 -9.81 2.27 4.30
C HIS A 155 -11.33 2.46 4.15
N PRO A 156 -12.16 1.41 4.40
CA PRO A 156 -13.60 1.46 4.16
C PRO A 156 -14.35 2.59 4.87
N THR A 157 -13.86 3.07 6.02
CA THR A 157 -14.42 4.22 6.76
C THR A 157 -14.58 5.48 5.89
N HIS A 158 -13.77 5.67 4.86
CA HIS A 158 -13.81 6.87 4.02
C HIS A 158 -14.70 6.72 2.78
N ARG A 159 -15.29 5.55 2.52
CA ARG A 159 -16.02 5.29 1.26
C ARG A 159 -17.15 6.29 1.00
N GLU A 160 -17.94 6.61 2.02
CA GLU A 160 -19.04 7.58 1.89
C GLU A 160 -18.51 8.98 1.57
N GLU A 161 -17.50 9.42 2.31
CA GLU A 161 -16.86 10.72 2.12
C GLU A 161 -16.26 10.86 0.71
N LEU A 162 -15.57 9.81 0.23
CA LEU A 162 -15.02 9.77 -1.12
C LEU A 162 -16.10 9.97 -2.18
N VAL A 163 -17.23 9.27 -2.07
CA VAL A 163 -18.34 9.36 -3.03
C VAL A 163 -19.01 10.72 -2.96
N LEU A 164 -19.20 11.27 -1.76
CA LEU A 164 -19.77 12.61 -1.57
C LEU A 164 -18.89 13.73 -2.15
N GLY A 165 -17.57 13.52 -2.23
CA GLY A 165 -16.63 14.44 -2.85
C GLY A 165 -16.59 14.41 -4.38
N MET A 166 -17.24 13.42 -5.02
CA MET A 166 -17.17 13.24 -6.47
C MET A 166 -18.04 14.24 -7.23
N ASP A 167 -17.49 14.76 -8.34
CA ASP A 167 -18.29 15.46 -9.33
C ASP A 167 -19.10 14.48 -10.21
N ALA A 168 -19.98 15.02 -11.06
CA ALA A 168 -20.83 14.21 -11.93
C ALA A 168 -20.02 13.33 -12.92
N ASN A 169 -18.84 13.79 -13.35
CA ASN A 169 -17.99 13.03 -14.26
C ASN A 169 -17.33 11.86 -13.52
N ASP A 170 -16.80 12.10 -12.33
CA ASP A 170 -16.20 11.08 -11.48
C ASP A 170 -17.22 10.02 -11.05
N LEU A 171 -18.44 10.43 -10.69
CA LEU A 171 -19.54 9.48 -10.40
C LEU A 171 -19.86 8.59 -11.61
N LYS A 172 -19.88 9.16 -12.82
CA LYS A 172 -20.09 8.40 -14.06
C LYS A 172 -18.95 7.42 -14.31
N THR A 173 -17.70 7.84 -14.08
CA THR A 173 -16.52 6.97 -14.18
C THR A 173 -16.59 5.83 -13.17
N LEU A 174 -16.92 6.12 -11.91
CA LEU A 174 -17.08 5.11 -10.87
C LEU A 174 -18.17 4.10 -11.23
N ALA A 175 -19.34 4.57 -11.67
CA ALA A 175 -20.46 3.71 -12.06
C ALA A 175 -20.11 2.81 -13.26
N THR A 176 -19.39 3.36 -14.24
CA THR A 176 -18.94 2.62 -15.44
C THR A 176 -17.94 1.53 -15.06
N TRP A 177 -16.97 1.86 -14.20
CA TRP A 177 -16.03 0.88 -13.68
C TRP A 177 -16.73 -0.21 -12.88
N LEU A 178 -17.62 0.15 -11.95
CA LEU A 178 -18.40 -0.84 -11.18
C LEU A 178 -19.23 -1.76 -12.08
N ALA A 179 -19.77 -1.24 -13.18
CA ALA A 179 -20.50 -2.05 -14.16
C ALA A 179 -19.58 -3.05 -14.88
N SER A 180 -18.31 -2.70 -15.14
CA SER A 180 -17.33 -3.60 -15.76
C SER A 180 -16.81 -4.69 -14.82
N GLN A 181 -17.02 -4.55 -13.50
CA GLN A 181 -16.66 -5.55 -12.49
C GLN A 181 -17.76 -6.58 -12.24
N ARG A 182 -18.95 -6.41 -12.84
CA ARG A 182 -20.03 -7.40 -12.71
C ARG A 182 -19.67 -8.66 -13.51
N PRO A 183 -19.82 -9.86 -12.93
CA PRO A 183 -19.63 -11.11 -13.65
C PRO A 183 -20.66 -11.31 -14.75
#